data_AF-A0A370GWT2-F1
#
_entry.id   AF-A0A370GWT2-F1
#
_cell.length_a   1.000
_cell.length_b   1.000
_cell.length_c   1.000
_cell.angle_alpha   90.00
_cell.angle_beta   90.00
_cell.angle_gamma   90.00
#
_symmetry.space_group_name_H-M   'P 1'
#
loop_
_entity.id
_entity.type
_entity.pdbx_description
1 polymer ?
#
loop_
_entity_poly.entity_id
_entity_poly.type
_entity_poly.pdbx_seq_one_letter_code
_entity_poly.pdbx_strand_id
1 'polypeptide(L)'
;MKQLPAFERHDALLYVFAIAASILLSSWIGHRETVINTDAICYLLSAQIMAESGIKGAMQLCGQAHWPFYSALIYGFVRLSHLTYTSAALVLNGFFSLISVTAFIFIVKALGGSRRVMWFAAFVILLAHEFNSVREYIVRDHGFWAFYLASIWLLIHCFRQPQWKRALTFSMSLLVATLFRIEGAVFLVLLPFLAFFCVHLSLRARVRLFFMLNVPLLAICFLLSAWLLLHPQQSLDQLGRVAEVPAQFRHGLTMIIEKFDTSRISLAQYVLPGDALKDAGLILCLALGAWYVISVVGNLSWGYALLVAYAWLRKSTRFDRSALIVLAGYVGINIMVTLGFLLEHFFLTKRYLMAFSLVLMLWVPFALDDLFQKWPHLRSRFVLLLAGVLMLVSSIGGIIDFGYSKNYIHEAGSWLAKNVPQEARLYANDNLLMYYSQHFGYSIFKNMRQYSDLNMIADDKWKQYDYVALRLAKKQEKQVAPFVQAIHLKPVQVFSNERGDRVVIYKINS
;
A
#
# COMPACT_ATOMS: atom_id res chain seq x y z
N MET A 1 7.71 11.17 -43.52
CA MET A 1 6.81 10.60 -42.50
C MET A 1 6.62 9.12 -42.76
N LYS A 2 7.33 8.25 -42.02
CA LYS A 2 7.13 6.79 -42.12
C LYS A 2 5.73 6.46 -41.60
N GLN A 3 4.91 5.82 -42.43
CA GLN A 3 3.63 5.27 -42.02
C GLN A 3 3.85 4.34 -40.81
N LEU A 4 3.28 4.71 -39.67
CA LEU A 4 3.15 3.81 -38.52
C LEU A 4 2.37 2.57 -38.99
N PRO A 5 2.86 1.35 -38.73
CA PRO A 5 2.21 0.13 -39.21
C PRO A 5 0.79 0.05 -38.64
N ALA A 6 -0.18 -0.32 -39.48
CA ALA A 6 -1.61 -0.43 -39.16
C ALA A 6 -1.94 -1.36 -37.96
N PHE A 7 -0.95 -2.10 -37.47
CA PHE A 7 -0.98 -2.99 -36.32
C PHE A 7 -1.06 -2.25 -34.96
N GLU A 8 -0.60 -0.99 -34.86
CA GLU A 8 -0.64 -0.23 -33.59
C GLU A 8 -1.97 0.52 -33.35
N ARG A 9 -2.77 0.78 -34.39
CA ARG A 9 -4.04 1.53 -34.25
C ARG A 9 -5.14 0.75 -33.51
N HIS A 10 -5.12 -0.59 -33.57
CA HIS A 10 -6.19 -1.42 -33.02
C HIS A 10 -6.08 -1.65 -31.50
N ASP A 11 -4.85 -1.64 -30.97
CA ASP A 11 -4.59 -1.70 -29.53
C ASP A 11 -4.74 -0.31 -28.87
N ALA A 12 -4.63 0.78 -29.65
CA ALA A 12 -4.78 2.13 -29.14
C ALA A 12 -6.14 2.35 -28.43
N LEU A 13 -7.23 1.81 -28.98
CA LEU A 13 -8.56 1.88 -28.35
C LEU A 13 -8.57 1.28 -26.93
N LEU A 14 -7.93 0.13 -26.75
CA LEU A 14 -7.84 -0.53 -25.44
C LEU A 14 -7.08 0.36 -24.44
N TYR A 15 -5.91 0.87 -24.84
CA TYR A 15 -5.10 1.71 -23.94
C TYR A 15 -5.81 3.03 -23.62
N VAL A 16 -6.46 3.67 -24.60
CA VAL A 16 -7.27 4.87 -24.38
C VAL A 16 -8.41 4.57 -23.41
N PHE A 17 -9.13 3.46 -23.59
CA PHE A 17 -10.17 3.04 -22.65
C PHE A 17 -9.62 2.82 -21.24
N ALA A 18 -8.53 2.05 -21.09
CA ALA A 18 -7.97 1.72 -19.79
C ALA A 18 -7.44 2.97 -19.05
N ILE A 19 -6.81 3.88 -19.80
CA ILE A 19 -6.34 5.18 -19.29
C ILE A 19 -7.52 6.05 -18.85
N ALA A 20 -8.52 6.23 -19.73
CA ALA A 20 -9.69 7.05 -19.43
C ALA A 20 -10.47 6.49 -18.24
N ALA A 21 -10.72 5.17 -18.21
CA ALA A 21 -11.39 4.52 -17.08
C ALA A 21 -10.61 4.67 -15.78
N SER A 22 -9.28 4.54 -15.80
CA SER A 22 -8.47 4.71 -14.58
C SER A 22 -8.48 6.15 -14.06
N ILE A 23 -8.42 7.14 -14.95
CA ILE A 23 -8.54 8.57 -14.59
C ILE A 23 -9.92 8.83 -14.02
N LEU A 24 -10.98 8.40 -14.70
CA LEU A 24 -12.36 8.59 -14.24
C LEU A 24 -12.59 7.95 -12.87
N LEU A 25 -12.08 6.73 -12.62
CA LEU A 25 -12.17 6.09 -11.32
C LEU A 25 -11.42 6.88 -10.24
N SER A 26 -10.19 7.31 -10.50
CA SER A 26 -9.42 8.11 -9.54
C SER A 26 -10.05 9.47 -9.27
N SER A 27 -10.58 10.15 -10.28
CA SER A 27 -11.28 11.43 -10.13
C SER A 27 -12.60 11.27 -9.39
N TRP A 28 -13.39 10.25 -9.72
CA TRP A 28 -14.66 9.95 -9.06
C TRP A 28 -14.48 9.64 -7.57
N ILE A 29 -13.58 8.70 -7.25
CA ILE A 29 -13.31 8.30 -5.87
C ILE A 29 -12.69 9.48 -5.09
N GLY A 30 -11.70 10.16 -5.68
CA GLY A 30 -11.04 11.30 -5.04
C GLY A 30 -11.95 12.50 -4.80
N HIS A 31 -12.99 12.70 -5.60
CA HIS A 31 -13.97 13.78 -5.39
C HIS A 31 -14.99 13.44 -4.29
N ARG A 32 -15.32 12.16 -4.12
CA ARG A 32 -16.24 11.72 -3.06
C ARG A 32 -15.61 11.74 -1.68
N GLU A 33 -14.31 11.49 -1.59
CA GLU A 33 -13.62 11.45 -0.31
C GLU A 33 -13.36 12.87 0.21
N THR A 34 -14.15 13.28 1.20
CA THR A 34 -14.05 14.57 1.89
C THR A 34 -13.05 14.55 3.05
N VAL A 35 -12.72 13.36 3.56
CA VAL A 35 -11.88 13.16 4.74
C VAL A 35 -10.64 12.35 4.36
N ILE A 36 -9.46 12.97 4.45
CA ILE A 36 -8.21 12.26 4.21
C ILE A 36 -8.02 11.07 5.17
N ASN A 37 -7.24 10.07 4.75
CA ASN A 37 -6.79 9.00 5.64
C ASN A 37 -5.74 9.49 6.65
N THR A 38 -5.64 8.83 7.80
CA THR A 38 -4.71 9.22 8.88
C THR A 38 -3.25 9.29 8.45
N ASP A 39 -2.78 8.37 7.60
CA ASP A 39 -1.40 8.39 7.06
C ASP A 39 -1.14 9.64 6.21
N ALA A 40 -2.17 10.19 5.56
CA ALA A 40 -2.05 11.39 4.73
C ALA A 40 -1.54 12.59 5.51
N ILE A 41 -1.94 12.72 6.78
CA ILE A 41 -1.50 13.81 7.68
C ILE A 41 0.04 13.87 7.68
N CYS A 42 0.70 12.72 7.85
CA CYS A 42 2.16 12.65 7.85
C CYS A 42 2.76 13.04 6.50
N TYR A 43 2.23 12.55 5.38
CA TYR A 43 2.76 12.90 4.05
C TYR A 43 2.57 14.38 3.70
N LEU A 44 1.39 14.93 3.98
CA LEU A 44 1.04 16.32 3.65
C LEU A 44 1.81 17.31 4.53
N LEU A 45 1.84 17.11 5.85
CA LEU A 45 2.62 17.97 6.74
C LEU A 45 4.13 17.86 6.49
N SER A 46 4.63 16.67 6.16
CA SER A 46 6.04 16.49 5.77
C SER A 46 6.38 17.22 4.47
N ALA A 47 5.43 17.31 3.53
CA ALA A 47 5.61 18.07 2.29
C ALA A 47 5.57 19.59 2.55
N GLN A 48 4.77 20.05 3.53
CA GLN A 48 4.72 21.45 3.97
C GLN A 48 6.02 21.86 4.68
N ILE A 49 6.43 21.13 5.71
CA ILE A 49 7.63 21.45 6.49
C ILE A 49 8.92 21.37 5.66
N MET A 50 8.91 20.61 4.56
CA MET A 50 10.03 20.56 3.62
C MET A 50 10.27 21.90 2.91
N ALA A 51 9.23 22.72 2.75
CA ALA A 51 9.36 24.08 2.23
C ALA A 51 10.09 25.01 3.21
N GLU A 52 9.96 24.75 4.51
CA GLU A 52 10.49 25.59 5.59
C GLU A 52 11.89 25.15 6.05
N SER A 53 12.08 23.85 6.28
CA SER A 53 13.25 23.27 6.96
C SER A 53 14.03 22.24 6.13
N GLY A 54 13.62 22.05 4.87
CA GLY A 54 14.22 21.07 3.96
C GLY A 54 13.94 19.61 4.34
N ILE A 55 14.63 18.69 3.65
CA ILE A 55 14.37 17.25 3.75
C ILE A 55 14.69 16.70 5.16
N LYS A 56 15.78 17.17 5.79
CA LYS A 56 16.19 16.69 7.12
C LYS A 56 15.15 17.02 8.20
N GLY A 57 14.60 18.23 8.19
CA GLY A 57 13.54 18.62 9.12
C GLY A 57 12.25 17.82 8.89
N ALA A 58 11.89 17.59 7.62
CA ALA A 58 10.74 16.75 7.27
C ALA A 58 10.88 15.31 7.78
N MET A 59 12.07 14.71 7.67
CA MET A 59 12.31 13.32 8.10
C MET A 59 12.09 13.09 9.60
N GLN A 60 12.16 14.13 10.42
CA GLN A 60 12.02 14.04 11.88
C GLN A 60 10.57 14.19 12.35
N LEU A 61 9.65 14.56 11.46
CA LEU A 61 8.27 14.92 11.84
C LEU A 61 7.44 13.73 12.32
N CYS A 62 7.50 12.60 11.60
CA CYS A 62 6.68 11.42 11.87
C CYS A 62 7.33 10.14 11.30
N GLY A 63 6.87 8.98 11.78
CA GLY A 63 7.48 7.68 11.43
C GLY A 63 7.54 7.40 9.92
N GLN A 64 6.50 7.77 9.17
CA GLN A 64 6.46 7.59 7.71
C GLN A 64 7.38 8.59 6.98
N ALA A 65 7.72 9.73 7.60
CA ALA A 65 8.56 10.77 7.02
C ALA A 65 10.05 10.41 6.99
N HIS A 66 10.49 9.41 7.76
CA HIS A 66 11.85 8.85 7.65
C HIS A 66 12.18 8.32 6.24
N TRP A 67 11.18 8.16 5.37
CA TRP A 67 11.34 7.86 3.95
C TRP A 67 10.65 8.93 3.10
N PRO A 68 11.29 10.09 2.90
CA PRO A 68 10.60 11.33 2.53
C PRO A 68 10.26 11.44 1.04
N PHE A 69 10.59 10.44 0.21
CA PHE A 69 10.47 10.55 -1.25
C PHE A 69 9.07 10.92 -1.72
N TYR A 70 8.02 10.29 -1.17
CA TYR A 70 6.65 10.60 -1.56
C TYR A 70 6.25 12.03 -1.17
N SER A 71 6.58 12.46 0.05
CA SER A 71 6.35 13.84 0.51
C SER A 71 7.14 14.86 -0.32
N ALA A 72 8.37 14.52 -0.72
CA ALA A 72 9.19 15.34 -1.60
C ALA A 72 8.59 15.47 -3.01
N LEU A 73 8.02 14.39 -3.55
CA LEU A 73 7.29 14.44 -4.81
C LEU A 73 6.04 15.31 -4.72
N ILE A 74 5.27 15.21 -3.63
CA ILE A 74 4.11 16.09 -3.39
C ILE A 74 4.58 17.55 -3.36
N TYR A 75 5.59 17.85 -2.55
CA TYR A 75 6.14 19.21 -2.45
C TYR A 75 6.60 19.75 -3.81
N GLY A 76 7.39 18.98 -4.56
CA GLY A 76 7.85 19.35 -5.89
C GLY A 76 6.69 19.58 -6.87
N PHE A 77 5.66 18.73 -6.83
CA PHE A 77 4.49 18.87 -7.69
C PHE A 77 3.65 20.10 -7.34
N VAL A 78 3.49 20.42 -6.04
CA VAL A 78 2.85 21.67 -5.59
C VAL A 78 3.61 22.88 -6.11
N ARG A 79 4.94 22.88 -6.04
CA ARG A 79 5.79 23.97 -6.57
C ARG A 79 5.66 24.18 -8.07
N LEU A 80 5.32 23.14 -8.84
CA LEU A 80 5.15 23.20 -10.29
C LEU A 80 3.72 23.52 -10.73
N SER A 81 2.72 22.99 -10.01
CA SER A 81 1.31 23.06 -10.42
C SER A 81 0.49 24.12 -9.67
N HIS A 82 1.02 24.65 -8.56
CA HIS A 82 0.32 25.54 -7.63
C HIS A 82 -0.98 24.96 -7.04
N LEU A 83 -1.18 23.65 -7.12
CA LEU A 83 -2.29 22.95 -6.48
C LEU A 83 -2.11 22.91 -4.95
N THR A 84 -3.21 22.67 -4.23
CA THR A 84 -3.12 22.34 -2.80
C THR A 84 -2.37 21.03 -2.60
N TYR A 85 -1.72 20.84 -1.44
CA TYR A 85 -1.00 19.61 -1.12
C TYR A 85 -1.89 18.36 -1.26
N THR A 86 -3.14 18.43 -0.84
CA THR A 86 -4.11 17.34 -0.95
C THR A 86 -4.42 17.01 -2.41
N SER A 87 -4.75 18.02 -3.23
CA SER A 87 -5.03 17.82 -4.66
C SER A 87 -3.80 17.30 -5.41
N ALA A 88 -2.61 17.83 -5.11
CA ALA A 88 -1.35 17.36 -5.67
C ALA A 88 -1.11 15.87 -5.38
N ALA A 89 -1.34 15.44 -4.13
CA ALA A 89 -1.15 14.05 -3.73
C ALA A 89 -2.17 13.11 -4.39
N LEU A 90 -3.45 13.52 -4.51
CA LEU A 90 -4.48 12.75 -5.21
C LEU A 90 -4.17 12.60 -6.71
N VAL A 91 -3.71 13.67 -7.37
CA VAL A 91 -3.28 13.63 -8.79
C VAL A 91 -2.10 12.69 -8.97
N LEU A 92 -1.08 12.76 -8.10
CA LEU A 92 0.06 11.84 -8.14
C LEU A 92 -0.36 10.38 -7.95
N ASN A 93 -1.25 10.10 -6.99
CA ASN A 93 -1.76 8.74 -6.78
C ASN A 93 -2.58 8.23 -7.97
N GLY A 94 -3.43 9.07 -8.56
CA GLY A 94 -4.15 8.75 -9.78
C GLY A 94 -3.21 8.46 -10.96
N PHE A 95 -2.14 9.26 -11.11
CA PHE A 95 -1.12 9.05 -12.13
C PHE A 95 -0.37 7.72 -11.95
N PHE A 96 0.06 7.39 -10.73
CA PHE A 96 0.72 6.11 -10.47
C PHE A 96 -0.23 4.92 -10.62
N SER A 97 -1.48 5.05 -10.18
CA SER A 97 -2.53 4.06 -10.46
C SER A 97 -2.70 3.78 -11.95
N LEU A 98 -2.69 4.82 -12.79
CA LEU A 98 -2.75 4.70 -14.24
C LEU A 98 -1.52 3.96 -14.79
N ILE A 99 -0.31 4.24 -14.27
CA ILE A 99 0.90 3.50 -14.64
C ILE A 99 0.74 2.02 -14.26
N SER A 100 0.21 1.69 -13.09
CA SER A 100 -0.06 0.30 -12.70
C SER A 100 -1.04 -0.40 -13.66
N VAL A 101 -2.14 0.26 -14.05
CA VAL A 101 -3.11 -0.30 -15.03
C VAL A 101 -2.44 -0.59 -16.36
N THR A 102 -1.71 0.39 -16.91
CA THR A 102 -1.05 0.23 -18.21
C THR A 102 0.08 -0.81 -18.15
N ALA A 103 0.90 -0.81 -17.10
CA ALA A 103 1.94 -1.81 -16.87
C ALA A 103 1.35 -3.22 -16.76
N PHE A 104 0.24 -3.41 -16.06
CA PHE A 104 -0.44 -4.69 -15.95
C PHE A 104 -0.85 -5.25 -17.32
N ILE A 105 -1.46 -4.42 -18.17
CA ILE A 105 -1.83 -4.80 -19.54
C ILE A 105 -0.59 -5.11 -20.38
N PHE A 106 0.48 -4.33 -20.25
CA PHE A 106 1.75 -4.59 -20.93
C PHE A 106 2.39 -5.91 -20.50
N ILE A 107 2.35 -6.26 -19.22
CA ILE A 107 2.81 -7.57 -18.73
C ILE A 107 1.99 -8.67 -19.37
N VAL A 108 0.65 -8.58 -19.36
CA VAL A 108 -0.22 -9.61 -19.95
C VAL A 108 0.04 -9.77 -21.46
N LYS A 109 0.25 -8.67 -22.20
CA LYS A 109 0.69 -8.72 -23.60
C LYS A 109 2.03 -9.43 -23.73
N ALA A 110 2.99 -9.09 -22.88
CA ALA A 110 4.30 -9.72 -22.86
C ALA A 110 4.21 -11.23 -22.57
N LEU A 111 3.26 -11.67 -21.74
CA LEU A 111 3.01 -13.07 -21.42
C LEU A 111 2.34 -13.86 -22.56
N GLY A 112 2.10 -13.23 -23.71
CA GLY A 112 1.49 -13.86 -24.89
C GLY A 112 -0.02 -13.69 -24.97
N GLY A 113 -0.59 -12.73 -24.25
CA GLY A 113 -2.01 -12.42 -24.31
C GLY A 113 -2.45 -11.94 -25.70
N SER A 114 -3.53 -12.52 -26.22
CA SER A 114 -4.23 -12.00 -27.40
C SER A 114 -4.94 -10.68 -27.08
N ARG A 115 -5.44 -9.97 -28.10
CA ARG A 115 -6.23 -8.74 -27.90
C ARG A 115 -7.40 -8.94 -26.91
N ARG A 116 -8.07 -10.09 -26.97
CA ARG A 116 -9.15 -10.44 -26.04
C ARG A 116 -8.65 -10.60 -24.61
N VAL A 117 -7.52 -11.29 -24.42
CA VAL A 117 -6.85 -11.42 -23.12
C VAL A 117 -6.44 -10.05 -22.57
N MET A 118 -5.99 -9.14 -23.43
CA MET A 118 -5.63 -7.78 -23.01
C MET A 118 -6.85 -6.96 -22.56
N TRP A 119 -8.01 -7.12 -23.19
CA TRP A 119 -9.28 -6.57 -22.67
C TRP A 119 -9.65 -7.17 -21.33
N PHE A 120 -9.54 -8.49 -21.17
CA PHE A 120 -9.73 -9.12 -19.85
C PHE A 120 -8.74 -8.59 -18.81
N ALA A 121 -7.50 -8.31 -19.19
CA ALA A 121 -6.51 -7.68 -18.30
C ALA A 121 -6.93 -6.29 -17.85
N ALA A 122 -7.42 -5.46 -18.77
CA ALA A 122 -7.95 -4.14 -18.43
C ALA A 122 -9.12 -4.26 -17.44
N PHE A 123 -10.10 -5.12 -17.71
CA PHE A 123 -11.23 -5.33 -16.79
C PHE A 123 -10.78 -5.89 -15.43
N VAL A 124 -9.87 -6.86 -15.41
CA VAL A 124 -9.34 -7.47 -14.18
C VAL A 124 -8.75 -6.43 -13.24
N ILE A 125 -7.87 -5.54 -13.73
CA ILE A 125 -7.26 -4.54 -12.86
C ILE A 125 -8.18 -3.35 -12.57
N LEU A 126 -9.03 -2.93 -13.51
CA LEU A 126 -9.99 -1.84 -13.31
C LEU A 126 -11.14 -2.22 -12.37
N LEU A 127 -11.44 -3.51 -12.23
CA LEU A 127 -12.47 -4.06 -11.32
C LEU A 127 -11.85 -4.71 -10.07
N ALA A 128 -10.55 -4.56 -9.84
CA ALA A 128 -9.90 -5.11 -8.66
C ALA A 128 -10.29 -4.31 -7.41
N HIS A 129 -11.10 -4.93 -6.55
CA HIS A 129 -11.66 -4.33 -5.34
C HIS A 129 -10.62 -3.60 -4.49
N GLU A 130 -9.60 -4.32 -4.00
CA GLU A 130 -8.60 -3.76 -3.09
C GLU A 130 -7.66 -2.75 -3.76
N PHE A 131 -7.51 -2.83 -5.09
CA PHE A 131 -6.73 -1.83 -5.83
C PHE A 131 -7.49 -0.51 -5.95
N ASN A 132 -8.81 -0.59 -6.12
CA ASN A 132 -9.67 0.59 -6.20
C ASN A 132 -10.00 1.19 -4.83
N SER A 133 -10.17 0.38 -3.79
CA SER A 133 -10.42 0.88 -2.42
C SER A 133 -9.28 1.77 -1.94
N VAL A 134 -8.03 1.47 -2.32
CA VAL A 134 -6.87 2.28 -1.94
C VAL A 134 -6.74 3.58 -2.76
N ARG A 135 -7.54 3.79 -3.82
CA ARG A 135 -7.54 5.06 -4.59
C ARG A 135 -8.06 6.24 -3.78
N GLU A 136 -8.89 6.00 -2.76
CA GLU A 136 -9.37 7.04 -1.84
C GLU A 136 -8.25 7.53 -0.89
N TYR A 137 -7.19 6.74 -0.72
CA TYR A 137 -6.11 7.04 0.21
C TYR A 137 -4.95 7.81 -0.43
N ILE A 138 -4.47 8.82 0.29
CA ILE A 138 -3.19 9.47 0.05
C ILE A 138 -2.11 8.61 0.72
N VAL A 139 -1.55 7.70 -0.09
CA VAL A 139 -0.49 6.77 0.33
C VAL A 139 0.57 6.63 -0.76
N ARG A 140 1.82 6.36 -0.35
CA ARG A 140 2.97 6.14 -1.23
C ARG A 140 2.92 4.85 -2.06
N ASP A 141 2.02 3.93 -1.70
CA ASP A 141 1.91 2.58 -2.24
C ASP A 141 1.63 2.55 -3.74
N HIS A 142 0.85 3.50 -4.26
CA HIS A 142 0.55 3.62 -5.68
C HIS A 142 1.82 3.74 -6.52
N GLY A 143 2.75 4.60 -6.09
CA GLY A 143 4.04 4.77 -6.75
C GLY A 143 4.89 3.49 -6.69
N PHE A 144 4.90 2.80 -5.55
CA PHE A 144 5.57 1.50 -5.44
C PHE A 144 5.00 0.49 -6.44
N TRP A 145 3.68 0.30 -6.49
CA TRP A 145 3.05 -0.67 -7.39
C TRP A 145 3.26 -0.35 -8.86
N ALA A 146 3.26 0.93 -9.24
CA ALA A 146 3.51 1.39 -10.60
C ALA A 146 4.88 0.91 -11.11
N PHE A 147 5.94 1.28 -10.40
CA PHE A 147 7.31 0.94 -10.79
C PHE A 147 7.68 -0.52 -10.51
N TYR A 148 7.01 -1.15 -9.54
CA TYR A 148 7.08 -2.58 -9.30
C TYR A 148 6.53 -3.39 -10.49
N LEU A 149 5.32 -3.08 -10.98
CA LEU A 149 4.76 -3.76 -12.16
C LEU A 149 5.58 -3.46 -13.42
N ALA A 150 5.99 -2.21 -13.62
CA ALA A 150 6.88 -1.85 -14.73
C ALA A 150 8.17 -2.70 -14.72
N SER A 151 8.73 -2.98 -13.53
CA SER A 151 9.92 -3.82 -13.42
C SER A 151 9.69 -5.27 -13.86
N ILE A 152 8.51 -5.85 -13.60
CA ILE A 152 8.16 -7.20 -14.09
C ILE A 152 8.23 -7.24 -15.62
N TRP A 153 7.57 -6.27 -16.27
CA TRP A 153 7.56 -6.15 -17.73
C TRP A 153 8.99 -6.02 -18.27
N LEU A 154 9.80 -5.13 -17.69
CA LEU A 154 11.20 -4.92 -18.08
C LEU A 154 12.05 -6.18 -17.91
N LEU A 155 11.89 -6.91 -16.80
CA LEU A 155 12.68 -8.11 -16.52
C LEU A 155 12.36 -9.25 -17.50
N ILE A 156 11.08 -9.45 -17.84
CA ILE A 156 10.67 -10.42 -18.87
C ILE A 156 11.39 -10.13 -20.19
N HIS A 157 11.41 -8.87 -20.64
CA HIS A 157 12.07 -8.48 -21.88
C HIS A 157 13.60 -8.59 -21.79
N CYS A 158 14.18 -8.34 -20.61
CA CYS A 158 15.60 -8.49 -20.37
C CYS A 158 16.04 -9.97 -20.44
N PHE A 159 15.25 -10.89 -19.87
CA PHE A 159 15.59 -12.33 -19.87
C PHE A 159 15.41 -12.99 -21.24
N ARG A 160 14.48 -12.48 -22.05
CA ARG A 160 14.30 -12.92 -23.45
C ARG A 160 15.42 -12.42 -24.35
N GLN A 161 15.84 -11.17 -24.20
CA GLN A 161 16.95 -10.59 -24.96
C GLN A 161 17.81 -9.71 -24.04
N PRO A 162 18.91 -10.26 -23.51
CA PRO A 162 19.82 -9.54 -22.61
C PRO A 162 20.41 -8.30 -23.29
N GLN A 163 20.09 -7.12 -22.78
CA GLN A 163 20.59 -5.84 -23.26
C GLN A 163 20.85 -4.89 -22.10
N TRP A 164 21.94 -4.11 -22.16
CA TRP A 164 22.30 -3.14 -21.12
C TRP A 164 21.18 -2.15 -20.83
N LYS A 165 20.58 -1.58 -21.88
CA LYS A 165 19.46 -0.64 -21.73
C LYS A 165 18.32 -1.27 -20.92
N ARG A 166 17.93 -2.52 -21.22
CA ARG A 166 16.83 -3.21 -20.53
C ARG A 166 17.16 -3.52 -19.08
N ALA A 167 18.37 -4.00 -18.82
CA ALA A 167 18.84 -4.29 -17.46
C ALA A 167 18.89 -3.01 -16.60
N LEU A 168 19.47 -1.92 -17.14
CA LEU A 168 19.52 -0.64 -16.44
C LEU A 168 18.11 -0.07 -16.20
N THR A 169 17.21 -0.10 -17.18
CA THR A 169 15.84 0.37 -16.98
C THR A 169 15.08 -0.46 -15.95
N PHE A 170 15.29 -1.79 -15.92
CA PHE A 170 14.71 -2.66 -14.91
C PHE A 170 15.15 -2.25 -13.50
N SER A 171 16.46 -2.12 -13.31
CA SER A 171 17.03 -1.76 -12.00
C SER A 171 16.63 -0.36 -11.59
N MET A 172 16.57 0.60 -12.52
CA MET A 172 16.04 1.95 -12.24
C MET A 172 14.58 1.93 -11.84
N SER A 173 13.74 1.11 -12.49
CA SER A 173 12.34 0.94 -12.09
C SER A 173 12.24 0.43 -10.65
N LEU A 174 12.99 -0.60 -10.27
CA LEU A 174 13.00 -1.10 -8.89
C LEU A 174 13.61 -0.13 -7.89
N LEU A 175 14.61 0.66 -8.29
CA LEU A 175 15.16 1.72 -7.45
C LEU A 175 14.09 2.77 -7.14
N VAL A 176 13.34 3.24 -8.15
CA VAL A 176 12.24 4.17 -7.93
C VAL A 176 11.13 3.53 -7.08
N ALA A 177 10.81 2.26 -7.30
CA ALA A 177 9.88 1.53 -6.43
C ALA A 177 10.39 1.52 -4.96
N THR A 178 11.69 1.29 -4.76
CA THR A 178 12.35 1.30 -3.44
C THR A 178 12.25 2.68 -2.78
N LEU A 179 12.35 3.76 -3.56
CA LEU A 179 12.16 5.12 -3.05
C LEU A 179 10.74 5.37 -2.55
N PHE A 180 9.70 4.73 -3.10
CA PHE A 180 8.37 4.77 -2.49
C PHE A 180 8.28 3.88 -1.25
N ARG A 181 8.85 2.67 -1.31
CA ARG A 181 8.72 1.65 -0.27
C ARG A 181 10.00 0.83 -0.15
N ILE A 182 10.60 0.81 1.03
CA ILE A 182 11.89 0.14 1.29
C ILE A 182 11.86 -1.36 0.96
N GLU A 183 10.69 -1.98 1.00
CA GLU A 183 10.48 -3.39 0.66
C GLU A 183 10.91 -3.70 -0.80
N GLY A 184 10.91 -2.69 -1.68
CA GLY A 184 11.48 -2.79 -3.03
C GLY A 184 12.96 -3.18 -3.07
N ALA A 185 13.72 -2.86 -2.02
CA ALA A 185 15.13 -3.22 -1.91
C ALA A 185 15.33 -4.74 -1.91
N VAL A 186 14.40 -5.49 -1.31
CA VAL A 186 14.45 -6.97 -1.29
C VAL A 186 14.34 -7.52 -2.72
N PHE A 187 13.43 -6.98 -3.53
CA PHE A 187 13.29 -7.35 -4.94
C PHE A 187 14.53 -6.94 -5.74
N LEU A 188 15.06 -5.74 -5.50
CA LEU A 188 16.26 -5.24 -6.18
C LEU A 188 17.49 -6.12 -5.94
N VAL A 189 17.64 -6.66 -4.73
CA VAL A 189 18.74 -7.56 -4.36
C VAL A 189 18.52 -8.99 -4.88
N LEU A 190 17.31 -9.53 -4.75
CA LEU A 190 17.05 -10.96 -5.01
C LEU A 190 16.72 -11.29 -6.47
N LEU A 191 16.01 -10.43 -7.20
CA LEU A 191 15.61 -10.72 -8.58
C LEU A 191 16.79 -10.92 -9.55
N PRO A 192 17.94 -10.22 -9.43
CA PRO A 192 19.10 -10.49 -10.28
C PRO A 192 19.60 -11.95 -10.23
N PHE A 193 19.43 -12.65 -9.10
CA PHE A 193 19.81 -14.07 -8.98
C PHE A 193 18.99 -14.98 -9.90
N LEU A 194 17.81 -14.54 -10.35
CA LEU A 194 17.01 -15.27 -11.33
C LEU A 194 17.74 -15.46 -12.67
N ALA A 195 18.75 -14.64 -12.98
CA ALA A 195 19.58 -14.80 -14.17
C ALA A 195 20.25 -16.18 -14.26
N PHE A 196 20.55 -16.82 -13.11
CA PHE A 196 21.17 -18.16 -13.08
C PHE A 196 20.21 -19.28 -13.48
N PHE A 197 18.91 -19.07 -13.35
CA PHE A 197 17.86 -20.02 -13.75
C PHE A 197 17.49 -19.92 -15.25
N CYS A 198 18.04 -18.95 -15.99
CA CYS A 198 17.83 -18.81 -17.44
C CYS A 198 18.63 -19.86 -18.23
N VAL A 199 18.13 -21.11 -18.24
CA VAL A 199 18.87 -22.27 -18.78
C VAL A 199 19.19 -22.15 -20.27
N HIS A 200 18.40 -21.39 -21.03
CA HIS A 200 18.63 -21.12 -22.45
C HIS A 200 19.89 -20.28 -22.72
N LEU A 201 20.46 -19.62 -21.71
CA LEU A 201 21.70 -18.86 -21.81
C LEU A 201 22.91 -19.68 -21.36
N SER A 202 24.08 -19.44 -21.96
CA SER A 202 25.35 -20.00 -21.47
C SER A 202 25.72 -19.45 -20.10
N LEU A 203 26.52 -20.19 -19.30
CA LEU A 203 26.90 -19.75 -17.95
C LEU A 203 27.56 -18.37 -17.95
N ARG A 204 28.45 -18.09 -18.91
CA ARG A 204 29.07 -16.77 -19.08
C ARG A 204 28.04 -15.67 -19.33
N ALA A 205 27.02 -15.94 -20.15
CA ALA A 205 25.93 -14.99 -20.40
C ALA A 205 25.04 -14.77 -19.17
N ARG A 206 24.81 -15.79 -18.34
CA ARG A 206 24.07 -15.68 -17.07
C ARG A 206 24.82 -14.82 -16.04
N VAL A 207 26.11 -15.06 -15.87
CA VAL A 207 26.98 -14.25 -14.99
C VAL A 207 27.01 -12.80 -15.47
N ARG A 208 27.18 -12.58 -16.79
CA ARG A 208 27.12 -11.24 -17.38
C ARG A 208 25.78 -10.55 -17.08
N LEU A 209 24.67 -11.24 -17.30
CA LEU A 209 23.32 -10.72 -17.02
C LEU A 209 23.13 -10.37 -15.54
N PHE A 210 23.60 -11.22 -14.63
CA PHE A 210 23.59 -10.94 -13.19
C PHE A 210 24.30 -9.63 -12.86
N PHE A 211 25.51 -9.41 -13.38
CA PHE A 211 26.23 -8.15 -13.16
C PHE A 211 25.51 -6.96 -13.80
N MET A 212 25.02 -7.11 -15.03
CA MET A 212 24.27 -6.05 -15.73
C MET A 212 23.05 -5.56 -14.93
N LEU A 213 22.33 -6.46 -14.26
CA LEU A 213 21.19 -6.13 -13.40
C LEU A 213 21.61 -5.47 -12.09
N ASN A 214 22.80 -5.81 -11.56
CA ASN A 214 23.30 -5.29 -10.30
C ASN A 214 24.10 -3.98 -10.42
N VAL A 215 24.52 -3.56 -11.63
CA VAL A 215 25.36 -2.35 -11.79
C VAL A 215 24.80 -1.13 -11.05
N PRO A 216 23.51 -0.76 -11.16
CA PRO A 216 22.99 0.40 -10.44
C PRO A 216 23.03 0.26 -8.92
N LEU A 217 22.74 -0.93 -8.40
CA LEU A 217 22.81 -1.19 -6.96
C LEU A 217 24.25 -1.08 -6.46
N LEU A 218 25.20 -1.71 -7.17
CA LEU A 218 26.62 -1.64 -6.84
C LEU A 218 27.15 -0.21 -6.90
N ALA A 219 26.72 0.59 -7.88
CA ALA A 219 27.08 2.00 -7.98
C ALA A 219 26.56 2.80 -6.77
N ILE A 220 25.31 2.59 -6.36
CA ILE A 220 24.74 3.26 -5.18
C ILE A 220 25.47 2.83 -3.91
N CYS A 221 25.73 1.53 -3.72
CA CYS A 221 26.50 1.05 -2.58
C CYS A 221 27.91 1.65 -2.56
N PHE A 222 28.60 1.70 -3.70
CA PHE A 222 29.91 2.30 -3.81
C PHE A 222 29.90 3.80 -3.46
N LEU A 223 28.95 4.56 -4.02
CA LEU A 223 28.80 5.99 -3.74
C LEU A 223 28.46 6.24 -2.27
N LEU A 224 27.59 5.43 -1.67
CA LEU A 224 27.23 5.53 -0.26
C LEU A 224 28.43 5.23 0.64
N SER A 225 29.17 4.16 0.36
CA SER A 225 30.39 3.80 1.10
C SER A 225 31.46 4.88 0.97
N ALA A 226 31.69 5.40 -0.25
CA ALA A 226 32.62 6.49 -0.48
C ALA A 226 32.20 7.76 0.28
N TRP A 227 30.91 8.09 0.28
CA TRP A 227 30.38 9.25 1.01
C TRP A 227 30.55 9.10 2.53
N LEU A 228 30.28 7.92 3.10
CA LEU A 228 30.48 7.62 4.52
C LEU A 228 31.97 7.68 4.92
N LEU A 229 32.87 7.20 4.07
CA LEU A 229 34.31 7.31 4.29
C LEU A 229 34.79 8.78 4.28
N LEU A 230 34.20 9.62 3.44
CA LEU A 230 34.50 11.05 3.37
C LEU A 230 33.84 11.86 4.51
N HIS A 231 32.77 11.35 5.11
CA HIS A 231 32.04 12.02 6.20
C HIS A 231 31.89 11.10 7.41
N PRO A 232 32.99 10.79 8.14
CA PRO A 232 32.98 9.81 9.23
C PRO A 232 32.08 10.20 10.42
N GLN A 233 31.67 11.47 10.50
CA GLN A 233 30.73 11.97 11.50
C GLN A 233 29.26 11.57 11.22
N GLN A 234 28.95 11.11 10.00
CA GLN A 234 27.61 10.71 9.59
C GLN A 234 27.45 9.19 9.75
N SER A 235 26.31 8.75 10.28
CA SER A 235 25.99 7.32 10.41
C SER A 235 24.81 6.92 9.52
N LEU A 236 24.66 5.62 9.26
CA LEU A 236 23.52 5.08 8.52
C LEU A 236 22.19 5.38 9.21
N ASP A 237 22.18 5.53 10.54
CA ASP A 237 20.97 5.81 11.33
C ASP A 237 20.39 7.19 11.01
N GLN A 238 21.21 8.11 10.50
CA GLN A 238 20.78 9.45 10.07
C GLN A 238 20.16 9.44 8.66
N LEU A 239 20.25 8.33 7.92
CA LEU A 239 19.72 8.17 6.56
C LEU A 239 18.30 7.59 6.54
N GLY A 240 17.54 7.79 7.62
CA GLY A 240 16.15 7.34 7.75
C GLY A 240 16.05 5.81 7.70
N ARG A 241 15.21 5.28 6.80
CA ARG A 241 14.95 3.83 6.74
C ARG A 241 16.08 2.99 6.13
N VAL A 242 17.16 3.60 5.63
CA VAL A 242 18.30 2.83 5.08
C VAL A 242 18.91 1.92 6.15
N ALA A 243 18.97 2.36 7.41
CA ALA A 243 19.52 1.59 8.51
C ALA A 243 18.71 0.32 8.84
N GLU A 244 17.42 0.28 8.48
CA GLU A 244 16.55 -0.89 8.69
C GLU A 244 17.05 -2.10 7.88
N VAL A 245 17.63 -1.90 6.69
CA VAL A 245 18.08 -2.98 5.81
C VAL A 245 19.19 -3.84 6.45
N PRO A 246 20.35 -3.27 6.86
CA PRO A 246 21.38 -4.04 7.56
C PRO A 246 20.95 -4.49 8.96
N ALA A 247 20.04 -3.78 9.63
CA ALA A 247 19.49 -4.21 10.92
C ALA A 247 18.66 -5.49 10.78
N GLN A 248 17.75 -5.53 9.81
CA GLN A 248 16.94 -6.71 9.51
C GLN A 248 17.78 -7.90 9.05
N PHE A 249 18.84 -7.66 8.29
CA PHE A 249 19.78 -8.73 7.92
C PHE A 249 20.53 -9.33 9.12
N ARG A 250 20.86 -8.52 10.13
CA ARG A 250 21.61 -8.96 11.32
C ARG A 250 20.72 -9.58 12.39
N HIS A 251 19.53 -9.03 12.62
CA HIS A 251 18.68 -9.36 13.77
C HIS A 251 17.27 -9.85 13.40
N GLY A 252 16.86 -9.79 12.12
CA GLY A 252 15.50 -10.13 11.71
C GLY A 252 15.09 -11.57 12.08
N LEU A 253 15.98 -12.54 11.84
CA LEU A 253 15.72 -13.94 12.18
C LEU A 253 15.60 -14.16 13.69
N THR A 254 16.47 -13.55 14.50
CA THR A 254 16.41 -13.68 15.96
C THR A 254 15.14 -13.06 16.51
N MET A 255 14.74 -11.87 16.02
CA MET A 255 13.48 -11.24 16.41
C MET A 255 12.27 -12.10 16.09
N ILE A 256 12.23 -12.74 14.92
CA ILE A 256 11.14 -13.64 14.53
C ILE A 256 11.08 -14.87 15.45
N ILE A 257 12.23 -15.48 15.75
CA ILE A 257 12.31 -16.66 16.64
C ILE A 257 11.85 -16.30 18.05
N GLU A 258 12.39 -15.21 18.62
CA GLU A 258 12.03 -14.74 19.96
C GLU A 258 10.54 -14.40 20.06
N LYS A 259 9.99 -13.73 19.03
CA LYS A 259 8.57 -13.37 18.98
C LYS A 259 7.69 -14.62 18.90
N PHE A 260 8.09 -15.59 18.08
CA PHE A 260 7.39 -16.86 17.94
C PHE A 260 7.39 -17.63 19.27
N ASP A 261 8.54 -17.77 19.92
CA ASP A 261 8.66 -18.49 21.18
C ASP A 261 7.89 -17.81 22.31
N THR A 262 8.01 -16.49 22.45
CA THR A 262 7.26 -15.71 23.45
C THR A 262 5.75 -15.90 23.28
N SER A 263 5.30 -15.93 22.03
CA SER A 263 3.88 -16.08 21.70
C SER A 263 3.39 -17.51 21.86
N ARG A 264 4.22 -18.51 21.53
CA ARG A 264 3.96 -19.92 21.80
C ARG A 264 3.80 -20.16 23.29
N ILE A 265 4.69 -19.63 24.12
CA ILE A 265 4.63 -19.75 25.59
C ILE A 265 3.34 -19.10 26.10
N SER A 266 3.01 -17.90 25.61
CA SER A 266 1.78 -17.21 26.00
C SER A 266 0.52 -17.99 25.58
N LEU A 267 0.50 -18.57 24.38
CA LEU A 267 -0.61 -19.39 23.89
C LEU A 267 -0.78 -20.66 24.75
N ALA A 268 0.32 -21.33 25.09
CA ALA A 268 0.32 -22.48 25.97
C ALA A 268 -0.22 -22.11 27.36
N GLN A 269 0.28 -21.04 27.96
CA GLN A 269 -0.05 -20.67 29.34
C GLN A 269 -1.50 -20.16 29.51
N TYR A 270 -2.01 -19.37 28.56
CA TYR A 270 -3.26 -18.62 28.77
C TYR A 270 -4.46 -19.11 27.94
N VAL A 271 -4.25 -19.95 26.93
CA VAL A 271 -5.32 -20.33 25.99
C VAL A 271 -5.54 -21.83 25.92
N LEU A 272 -4.47 -22.63 25.91
CA LEU A 272 -4.57 -24.07 25.67
C LEU A 272 -4.83 -24.87 26.95
N PRO A 273 -5.66 -25.92 26.88
CA PRO A 273 -5.80 -26.87 27.99
C PRO A 273 -4.52 -27.69 28.19
N GLY A 274 -4.35 -28.25 29.39
CA GLY A 274 -3.12 -28.94 29.82
C GLY A 274 -2.59 -30.00 28.84
N ASP A 275 -3.48 -30.80 28.25
CA ASP A 275 -3.10 -31.85 27.31
C ASP A 275 -2.57 -31.30 25.96
N ALA A 276 -3.00 -30.10 25.56
CA ALA A 276 -2.63 -29.45 24.30
C ALA A 276 -1.38 -28.56 24.41
N LEU A 277 -0.77 -28.41 25.59
CA LEU A 277 0.40 -27.54 25.81
C LEU A 277 1.60 -27.93 24.92
N LYS A 278 1.78 -29.24 24.69
CA LYS A 278 2.86 -29.77 23.85
C LYS A 278 2.71 -29.37 22.37
N ASP A 279 1.47 -29.16 21.93
CA ASP A 279 1.13 -28.85 20.54
C ASP A 279 1.04 -27.34 20.26
N ALA A 280 1.29 -26.48 21.26
CA ALA A 280 1.17 -25.03 21.12
C ALA A 280 1.94 -24.44 19.92
N GLY A 281 3.13 -24.98 19.64
CA GLY A 281 3.93 -24.56 18.48
C GLY A 281 3.26 -24.91 17.15
N LEU A 282 2.73 -26.14 17.03
CA LEU A 282 2.03 -26.59 15.84
C LEU A 282 0.73 -25.79 15.63
N ILE A 283 -0.04 -25.57 16.70
CA ILE A 283 -1.28 -24.78 16.66
C ILE A 283 -0.98 -23.35 16.20
N LEU A 284 0.05 -22.71 16.75
CA LEU A 284 0.45 -21.37 16.34
C LEU A 284 0.88 -21.34 14.87
N CYS A 285 1.69 -22.29 14.42
CA CYS A 285 2.09 -22.42 13.01
C CYS A 285 0.90 -22.59 12.07
N LEU A 286 -0.04 -23.48 12.40
CA LEU A 286 -1.24 -23.72 11.60
C LEU A 286 -2.16 -22.49 11.59
N ALA A 287 -2.31 -21.80 12.72
CA ALA A 287 -3.10 -20.57 12.81
C ALA A 287 -2.50 -19.45 11.95
N LEU A 288 -1.19 -19.22 12.03
CA LEU A 288 -0.49 -18.23 11.21
C LEU A 288 -0.54 -18.60 9.72
N GLY A 289 -0.35 -19.87 9.38
CA GLY A 289 -0.45 -20.37 8.01
C GLY A 289 -1.85 -20.21 7.42
N ALA A 290 -2.89 -20.60 8.16
CA ALA A 290 -4.27 -20.42 7.76
C ALA A 290 -4.63 -18.94 7.63
N TRP A 291 -4.21 -18.11 8.59
CA TRP A 291 -4.40 -16.66 8.53
C TRP A 291 -3.74 -16.04 7.31
N TYR A 292 -2.52 -16.46 6.95
CA TYR A 292 -1.84 -16.02 5.75
C TYR A 292 -2.64 -16.35 4.48
N VAL A 293 -3.10 -17.59 4.33
CA VAL A 293 -3.90 -18.03 3.18
C VAL A 293 -5.21 -17.25 3.10
N ILE A 294 -5.94 -17.11 4.22
CA ILE A 294 -7.19 -16.34 4.29
C ILE A 294 -6.94 -14.88 3.91
N SER A 295 -5.84 -14.29 4.39
CA SER A 295 -5.48 -12.90 4.08
C SER A 295 -5.18 -12.71 2.59
N VAL A 296 -4.43 -13.62 1.96
CA VAL A 296 -4.11 -13.56 0.52
C VAL A 296 -5.37 -13.73 -0.33
N VAL A 297 -6.22 -14.71 0.00
CA VAL A 297 -7.49 -14.96 -0.71
C VAL A 297 -8.46 -13.80 -0.53
N GLY A 298 -8.57 -13.29 0.70
CA GLY A 298 -9.39 -12.11 1.02
C GLY A 298 -8.93 -10.88 0.24
N ASN A 299 -7.61 -10.65 0.15
CA ASN A 299 -7.05 -9.51 -0.58
C ASN A 299 -7.24 -9.60 -2.10
N LEU A 300 -7.20 -10.82 -2.67
CA LEU A 300 -7.57 -11.03 -4.07
C LEU A 300 -9.07 -10.86 -4.34
N SER A 301 -9.91 -11.04 -3.31
CA SER A 301 -11.30 -11.46 -3.42
C SER A 301 -11.43 -12.92 -3.91
N TRP A 302 -12.41 -13.63 -3.35
CA TRP A 302 -12.67 -15.05 -3.63
C TRP A 302 -12.82 -15.36 -5.12
N GLY A 303 -13.49 -14.49 -5.90
CA GLY A 303 -13.66 -14.68 -7.34
C GLY A 303 -12.33 -14.72 -8.12
N TYR A 304 -11.42 -13.78 -7.85
CA TYR A 304 -10.11 -13.76 -8.48
C TYR A 304 -9.25 -14.94 -8.00
N ALA A 305 -9.28 -15.27 -6.71
CA ALA A 305 -8.54 -16.41 -6.15
C ALA A 305 -8.95 -17.74 -6.81
N LEU A 306 -10.24 -17.97 -7.03
CA LEU A 306 -10.74 -19.15 -7.74
C LEU A 306 -10.29 -19.19 -9.21
N LEU A 307 -10.24 -18.04 -9.89
CA LEU A 307 -9.75 -17.96 -11.27
C LEU A 307 -8.25 -18.20 -11.36
N VAL A 308 -7.45 -17.73 -10.40
CA VAL A 308 -6.02 -18.04 -10.31
C VAL A 308 -5.82 -19.55 -10.10
N ALA A 309 -6.55 -20.14 -9.14
CA ALA A 309 -6.50 -21.58 -8.92
C ALA A 309 -6.92 -22.38 -10.17
N TYR A 310 -7.99 -21.95 -10.86
CA TYR A 310 -8.41 -22.53 -12.13
C TYR A 310 -7.30 -22.47 -13.19
N ALA A 311 -6.65 -21.30 -13.34
CA ALA A 311 -5.57 -21.11 -14.31
C ALA A 311 -4.42 -22.11 -14.09
N TRP A 312 -4.04 -22.32 -12.82
CA TRP A 312 -2.96 -23.23 -12.45
C TRP A 312 -3.35 -24.70 -12.61
N LEU A 313 -4.54 -25.09 -12.11
CA LEU A 313 -5.02 -26.47 -12.18
C LEU A 313 -5.26 -26.95 -13.62
N ARG A 314 -5.77 -26.06 -14.48
CA ARG A 314 -6.08 -26.39 -15.88
C ARG A 314 -4.94 -26.07 -16.84
N LYS A 315 -3.82 -25.52 -16.35
CA LYS A 315 -2.68 -25.08 -17.16
C LYS A 315 -3.14 -24.21 -18.34
N SER A 316 -4.06 -23.29 -18.06
CA SER A 316 -4.70 -22.40 -19.05
C SER A 316 -3.74 -21.37 -19.64
N THR A 317 -2.48 -21.34 -19.18
CA THR A 317 -1.44 -20.41 -19.59
C THR A 317 -0.34 -21.13 -20.37
N ARG A 318 0.17 -20.47 -21.41
CA ARG A 318 1.31 -20.95 -22.22
C ARG A 318 2.46 -19.95 -22.18
N PHE A 319 2.92 -19.65 -20.97
CA PHE A 319 4.02 -18.73 -20.76
C PHE A 319 5.35 -19.38 -21.17
N ASP A 320 6.23 -18.62 -21.82
CA ASP A 320 7.60 -19.06 -22.07
C ASP A 320 8.39 -19.19 -20.77
N ARG A 321 9.49 -19.94 -20.82
CA ARG A 321 10.32 -20.21 -19.65
C ARG A 321 10.86 -18.93 -18.99
N SER A 322 11.26 -17.93 -19.78
CA SER A 322 11.78 -16.66 -19.23
C SER A 322 10.71 -15.92 -18.41
N ALA A 323 9.49 -15.85 -18.93
CA ALA A 323 8.37 -15.26 -18.20
C ALA A 323 8.03 -16.05 -16.91
N LEU A 324 8.02 -17.38 -16.97
CA LEU A 324 7.77 -18.23 -15.79
C LEU A 324 8.81 -18.02 -14.69
N ILE A 325 10.10 -17.93 -15.02
CA ILE A 325 11.17 -17.67 -14.06
C ILE A 325 10.94 -16.32 -13.36
N VAL A 326 10.60 -15.28 -14.13
CA VAL A 326 10.32 -13.95 -13.58
C VAL A 326 9.11 -14.01 -12.65
N LEU A 327 7.97 -14.52 -13.11
CA LEU A 327 6.75 -14.57 -12.30
C LEU A 327 6.93 -15.43 -11.04
N ALA A 328 7.60 -16.58 -11.14
CA ALA A 328 7.90 -17.43 -10.00
C ALA A 328 8.81 -16.72 -8.99
N GLY A 329 9.81 -15.97 -9.46
CA GLY A 329 10.67 -15.17 -8.60
C GLY A 329 9.92 -14.05 -7.88
N TYR A 330 9.06 -13.30 -8.58
CA TYR A 330 8.21 -12.29 -7.93
C TYR A 330 7.23 -12.92 -6.93
N VAL A 331 6.60 -14.05 -7.26
CA VAL A 331 5.72 -14.77 -6.32
C VAL A 331 6.50 -15.23 -5.09
N GLY A 332 7.66 -15.87 -5.27
CA GLY A 332 8.50 -16.36 -4.17
C GLY A 332 9.00 -15.24 -3.25
N ILE A 333 9.49 -14.13 -3.83
CA ILE A 333 9.96 -12.98 -3.04
C ILE A 333 8.79 -12.29 -2.34
N ASN A 334 7.62 -12.13 -2.97
CA ASN A 334 6.43 -11.61 -2.28
C ASN A 334 6.10 -12.47 -1.06
N ILE A 335 5.99 -13.79 -1.24
CA ILE A 335 5.69 -14.72 -0.15
C ILE A 335 6.70 -14.55 0.98
N MET A 336 7.99 -14.47 0.66
CA MET A 336 9.05 -14.24 1.65
C MET A 336 8.85 -12.92 2.41
N VAL A 337 8.62 -11.81 1.71
CA VAL A 337 8.43 -10.48 2.34
C VAL A 337 7.17 -10.44 3.20
N THR A 338 6.05 -10.96 2.70
CA THR A 338 4.77 -10.91 3.41
C THR A 338 4.69 -11.90 4.56
N LEU A 339 5.35 -13.07 4.45
CA LEU A 339 5.52 -13.97 5.59
C LEU A 339 6.45 -13.37 6.65
N GLY A 340 7.56 -12.74 6.24
CA GLY A 340 8.44 -12.03 7.18
C GLY A 340 7.66 -10.99 7.98
N PHE A 341 6.87 -10.15 7.29
CA PHE A 341 6.01 -9.16 7.93
C PHE A 341 4.96 -9.79 8.87
N LEU A 342 4.32 -10.89 8.46
CA LEU A 342 3.36 -11.60 9.30
C LEU A 342 4.01 -12.17 10.56
N LEU A 343 5.21 -12.75 10.44
CA LEU A 343 5.90 -13.36 11.57
C LEU A 343 6.44 -12.31 12.55
N GLU A 344 6.83 -11.14 12.05
CA GLU A 344 7.31 -10.02 12.86
C GLU A 344 6.15 -9.33 13.61
N HIS A 345 5.00 -9.13 12.95
CA HIS A 345 3.93 -8.28 13.47
C HIS A 345 2.64 -9.01 13.87
N PHE A 346 2.46 -10.27 13.49
CA PHE A 346 1.25 -11.09 13.69
C PHE A 346 -0.05 -10.50 13.11
N PHE A 347 0.08 -9.49 12.25
CA PHE A 347 -1.02 -8.99 11.46
C PHE A 347 -0.54 -8.70 10.04
N LEU A 348 -1.46 -8.79 9.08
CA LEU A 348 -1.23 -8.39 7.70
C LEU A 348 -2.33 -7.43 7.29
N THR A 349 -1.97 -6.16 7.08
CA THR A 349 -2.92 -5.24 6.44
C THR A 349 -3.00 -5.56 4.95
N LYS A 350 -4.19 -5.37 4.37
CA LYS A 350 -4.47 -5.61 2.95
C LYS A 350 -3.46 -4.95 2.00
N ARG A 351 -3.05 -3.71 2.34
CA ARG A 351 -2.04 -2.93 1.59
C ARG A 351 -0.71 -3.65 1.38
N TYR A 352 -0.23 -4.44 2.36
CA TYR A 352 1.02 -5.20 2.22
C TYR A 352 0.91 -6.35 1.21
N LEU A 353 -0.29 -6.91 1.03
CA LEU A 353 -0.54 -8.03 0.12
C LEU A 353 -0.84 -7.56 -1.31
N MET A 354 -1.05 -6.26 -1.54
CA MET A 354 -1.47 -5.75 -2.85
C MET A 354 -0.48 -6.03 -3.96
N ALA A 355 0.83 -5.87 -3.73
CA ALA A 355 1.83 -6.20 -4.74
C ALA A 355 1.78 -7.69 -5.11
N PHE A 356 1.62 -8.56 -4.12
CA PHE A 356 1.47 -10.00 -4.35
C PHE A 356 0.19 -10.33 -5.12
N SER A 357 -0.95 -9.74 -4.73
CA SER A 357 -2.23 -9.91 -5.42
C SER A 357 -2.15 -9.41 -6.87
N LEU A 358 -1.51 -8.28 -7.14
CA LEU A 358 -1.31 -7.77 -8.51
C LEU A 358 -0.52 -8.76 -9.38
N VAL A 359 0.49 -9.44 -8.83
CA VAL A 359 1.21 -10.50 -9.57
C VAL A 359 0.29 -11.70 -9.81
N LEU A 360 -0.41 -12.20 -8.79
CA LEU A 360 -1.33 -13.35 -8.93
C LEU A 360 -2.46 -13.07 -9.92
N MET A 361 -2.96 -11.83 -9.98
CA MET A 361 -4.01 -11.43 -10.92
C MET A 361 -3.57 -11.54 -12.39
N LEU A 362 -2.27 -11.62 -12.72
CA LEU A 362 -1.79 -11.80 -14.10
C LEU A 362 -2.26 -13.10 -14.76
N TRP A 363 -2.65 -14.12 -13.97
CA TRP A 363 -3.20 -15.38 -14.49
C TRP A 363 -4.70 -15.29 -14.83
N VAL A 364 -5.42 -14.35 -14.21
CA VAL A 364 -6.88 -14.24 -14.33
C VAL A 364 -7.34 -13.96 -15.78
N PRO A 365 -6.73 -13.04 -16.53
CA PRO A 365 -7.12 -12.80 -17.93
C PRO A 365 -7.03 -14.03 -18.81
N PHE A 366 -6.04 -14.89 -18.58
CA PHE A 366 -5.86 -16.15 -19.33
C PHE A 366 -6.86 -17.22 -18.90
N ALA A 367 -7.24 -17.28 -17.62
CA ALA A 367 -8.32 -18.14 -17.16
C ALA A 367 -9.66 -17.77 -17.81
N LEU A 368 -9.97 -16.47 -17.86
CA LEU A 368 -11.17 -15.95 -18.53
C LEU A 368 -11.16 -16.28 -20.02
N ASP A 369 -10.00 -16.16 -20.68
CA ASP A 369 -9.86 -16.50 -22.08
C ASP A 369 -10.06 -18.00 -22.37
N ASP A 370 -9.49 -18.89 -21.55
CA ASP A 370 -9.71 -20.33 -21.66
C ASP A 370 -11.19 -20.72 -21.46
N LEU A 371 -11.85 -20.12 -20.47
CA LEU A 371 -13.28 -20.31 -20.23
C LEU A 371 -14.12 -19.78 -21.40
N PHE A 372 -13.75 -18.64 -21.97
CA PHE A 372 -14.41 -18.05 -23.13
C PHE A 372 -14.25 -18.91 -24.38
N GLN A 373 -13.06 -19.48 -24.63
CA GLN A 373 -12.87 -20.40 -25.75
C GLN A 373 -13.72 -21.67 -25.61
N LYS A 374 -14.02 -22.09 -24.37
CA LYS A 374 -14.89 -23.23 -24.05
C LYS A 374 -16.36 -22.84 -23.87
N TRP A 375 -16.77 -21.65 -24.32
CA TRP A 375 -18.13 -21.13 -24.20
C TRP A 375 -19.26 -22.07 -24.62
N PRO A 376 -19.11 -22.91 -25.68
CA PRO A 376 -20.16 -23.85 -26.08
C PRO A 376 -20.56 -24.84 -24.97
N HIS A 377 -19.68 -25.11 -24.00
CA HIS A 377 -19.98 -25.99 -22.87
C HIS A 377 -20.71 -25.23 -21.76
N LEU A 378 -21.91 -25.72 -21.39
CA LEU A 378 -22.80 -25.10 -20.40
C LEU A 378 -22.09 -24.82 -19.06
N ARG A 379 -21.25 -25.75 -18.58
CA ARG A 379 -20.47 -25.59 -17.35
C ARG A 379 -19.47 -24.42 -17.43
N SER A 380 -18.72 -24.31 -18.52
CA SER A 380 -17.75 -23.23 -18.71
C SER A 380 -18.43 -21.87 -18.88
N ARG A 381 -19.57 -21.83 -19.59
CA ARG A 381 -20.41 -20.64 -19.69
C ARG A 381 -20.91 -20.18 -18.32
N PHE A 382 -21.42 -21.10 -17.50
CA PHE A 382 -21.86 -20.79 -16.15
C PHE A 382 -20.72 -20.26 -15.28
N VAL A 383 -19.55 -20.91 -15.30
CA VAL A 383 -18.37 -20.49 -14.53
C VAL A 383 -17.90 -19.10 -14.97
N LEU A 384 -17.88 -18.81 -16.28
CA LEU A 384 -17.48 -17.50 -16.79
C LEU A 384 -18.47 -16.39 -16.40
N LEU A 385 -19.78 -16.66 -16.48
CA LEU A 385 -20.81 -15.72 -16.05
C LEU A 385 -20.73 -15.46 -14.54
N LEU A 386 -20.58 -16.52 -13.74
CA LEU A 386 -20.39 -16.41 -12.30
C LEU A 386 -19.12 -15.62 -11.97
N ALA A 387 -18.01 -15.87 -12.66
CA ALA A 387 -16.77 -15.11 -12.51
C ALA A 387 -16.97 -13.63 -12.82
N GLY A 388 -17.66 -13.30 -13.92
CA GLY A 388 -18.00 -11.92 -14.28
C GLY A 388 -18.86 -11.24 -13.21
N VAL A 389 -19.90 -11.93 -12.71
CA VAL A 389 -20.75 -11.42 -11.63
C VAL A 389 -19.96 -11.21 -10.35
N LEU A 390 -19.13 -12.17 -9.94
CA LEU A 390 -18.30 -12.06 -8.73
C LEU A 390 -17.29 -10.90 -8.82
N MET A 391 -16.67 -10.70 -9.99
CA MET A 391 -15.77 -9.57 -10.24
C MET A 391 -16.52 -8.23 -10.19
N LEU A 392 -17.73 -8.15 -10.76
CA LEU A 392 -18.55 -6.95 -10.68
C LEU A 392 -18.97 -6.67 -9.24
N VAL A 393 -19.50 -7.66 -8.53
CA VAL A 393 -19.93 -7.52 -7.13
C VAL A 393 -18.77 -7.12 -6.23
N SER A 394 -17.58 -7.72 -6.39
CA SER A 394 -16.41 -7.32 -5.61
C SER A 394 -15.95 -5.90 -5.96
N SER A 395 -15.99 -5.52 -7.24
CA SER A 395 -15.61 -4.17 -7.68
C SER A 395 -16.49 -3.07 -7.09
N ILE A 396 -17.79 -3.34 -6.91
CA ILE A 396 -18.75 -2.37 -6.37
C ILE A 396 -18.29 -1.90 -4.99
N GLY A 397 -17.88 -2.80 -4.09
CA GLY A 397 -17.40 -2.41 -2.77
C GLY A 397 -16.09 -1.61 -2.78
N GLY A 398 -15.34 -1.62 -3.88
CA GLY A 398 -14.08 -0.87 -4.02
C GLY A 398 -14.24 0.48 -4.70
N ILE A 399 -15.42 0.74 -5.27
CA ILE A 399 -15.77 1.98 -5.99
C ILE A 399 -16.82 2.77 -5.20
N ILE A 400 -17.70 2.06 -4.50
CA ILE A 400 -18.78 2.63 -3.69
C ILE A 400 -18.49 2.29 -2.23
N ASP A 401 -18.25 3.32 -1.42
CA ASP A 401 -18.24 3.18 0.03
C ASP A 401 -19.70 3.06 0.51
N PHE A 402 -20.07 1.88 1.03
CA PHE A 402 -21.34 1.64 1.71
C PHE A 402 -21.28 1.99 3.20
N GLY A 403 -20.13 2.47 3.67
CA GLY A 403 -19.93 2.94 5.02
C GLY A 403 -20.66 4.25 5.30
N TYR A 404 -20.74 4.58 6.59
CA TYR A 404 -21.28 5.85 7.04
C TYR A 404 -20.28 6.97 6.80
N SER A 405 -20.78 8.09 6.31
CA SER A 405 -19.96 9.27 6.04
C SER A 405 -19.14 9.69 7.27
N LYS A 406 -17.88 10.02 7.03
CA LYS A 406 -16.95 10.61 8.02
C LYS A 406 -16.97 12.14 7.98
N ASN A 407 -17.84 12.77 7.18
CA ASN A 407 -17.93 14.23 7.02
C ASN A 407 -18.04 14.95 8.36
N TYR A 408 -18.74 14.38 9.34
CA TYR A 408 -18.89 14.95 10.68
C TYR A 408 -17.55 15.29 11.36
N ILE A 409 -16.46 14.57 11.03
CA ILE A 409 -15.12 14.84 11.55
C ILE A 409 -14.52 16.10 10.89
N HIS A 410 -14.65 16.21 9.57
CA HIS A 410 -14.19 17.38 8.82
C HIS A 410 -14.99 18.63 9.21
N GLU A 411 -16.32 18.50 9.34
CA GLU A 411 -17.21 19.57 9.78
C GLU A 411 -16.87 20.03 11.21
N ALA A 412 -16.66 19.09 12.14
CA ALA A 412 -16.23 19.41 13.50
C ALA A 412 -14.87 20.10 13.55
N GLY A 413 -13.88 19.59 12.81
CA GLY A 413 -12.56 20.20 12.72
C GLY A 413 -12.59 21.60 12.12
N SER A 414 -13.33 21.78 11.01
CA SER A 414 -13.52 23.09 10.38
C SER A 414 -14.24 24.08 11.30
N TRP A 415 -15.21 23.60 12.10
CA TRP A 415 -15.87 24.42 13.10
C TRP A 415 -14.89 24.85 14.20
N LEU A 416 -14.03 23.96 14.69
CA LEU A 416 -13.00 24.29 15.67
C LEU A 416 -12.04 25.34 15.10
N ALA A 417 -11.54 25.15 13.89
CA ALA A 417 -10.63 26.08 13.23
C ALA A 417 -11.21 27.50 13.09
N LYS A 418 -12.53 27.61 12.91
CA LYS A 418 -13.22 28.89 12.72
C LYS A 418 -13.67 29.56 14.03
N ASN A 419 -14.07 28.79 15.04
CA ASN A 419 -14.74 29.31 16.23
C ASN A 419 -13.89 29.28 17.51
N VAL A 420 -12.79 28.49 17.54
CA VAL A 420 -11.90 28.40 18.69
C VAL A 420 -10.65 29.25 18.43
N PRO A 421 -10.30 30.21 19.31
CA PRO A 421 -9.08 31.01 19.17
C PRO A 421 -7.83 30.13 19.02
N GLN A 422 -6.86 30.54 18.20
CA GLN A 422 -5.64 29.76 17.95
C GLN A 422 -4.77 29.57 19.21
N GLU A 423 -4.82 30.52 20.14
CA GLU A 423 -4.11 30.49 21.43
C GLU A 423 -4.78 29.56 22.47
N ALA A 424 -6.02 29.11 22.21
CA ALA A 424 -6.79 28.34 23.18
C ALA A 424 -6.21 26.93 23.36
N ARG A 425 -6.16 26.46 24.60
CA ARG A 425 -5.73 25.09 24.92
C ARG A 425 -6.82 24.11 24.50
N LEU A 426 -6.64 23.50 23.33
CA LEU A 426 -7.56 22.50 22.78
C LEU A 426 -7.07 21.08 23.04
N TYR A 427 -7.94 20.25 23.63
CA TYR A 427 -7.79 18.81 23.62
C TYR A 427 -8.63 18.18 22.51
N ALA A 428 -8.04 17.28 21.72
CA ALA A 428 -8.74 16.46 20.74
C ALA A 428 -8.21 15.02 20.82
N ASN A 429 -9.09 14.02 20.88
CA ASN A 429 -8.70 12.60 21.00
C ASN A 429 -8.55 11.87 19.65
N ASP A 430 -8.64 12.60 18.53
CA ASP A 430 -8.60 12.03 17.18
C ASP A 430 -7.67 12.83 16.25
N ASN A 431 -6.88 12.10 15.46
CA ASN A 431 -5.84 12.67 14.61
C ASN A 431 -6.40 13.53 13.48
N LEU A 432 -7.51 13.13 12.88
CA LEU A 432 -8.14 13.89 11.80
C LEU A 432 -8.75 15.16 12.37
N LEU A 433 -9.35 15.08 13.57
CA LEU A 433 -9.87 16.24 14.26
C LEU A 433 -8.77 17.26 14.60
N MET A 434 -7.63 16.79 15.13
CA MET A 434 -6.45 17.64 15.35
C MET A 434 -5.94 18.30 14.07
N TYR A 435 -5.92 17.54 12.96
CA TYR A 435 -5.46 18.06 11.67
C TYR A 435 -6.37 19.16 11.14
N TYR A 436 -7.69 18.92 11.11
CA TYR A 436 -8.65 19.88 10.58
C TYR A 436 -8.91 21.07 11.50
N SER A 437 -8.65 20.96 12.82
CA SER A 437 -8.79 22.10 13.73
C SER A 437 -7.70 23.16 13.54
N GLN A 438 -6.55 22.80 12.96
CA GLN A 438 -5.40 23.66 12.71
C GLN A 438 -4.66 24.20 13.95
N HIS A 439 -5.14 23.95 15.17
CA HIS A 439 -4.47 24.37 16.43
C HIS A 439 -3.16 23.65 16.75
N PHE A 440 -2.92 22.47 16.15
CA PHE A 440 -1.79 21.62 16.52
C PHE A 440 -0.57 21.79 15.60
N GLY A 441 -0.76 22.21 14.34
CA GLY A 441 0.30 22.25 13.34
C GLY A 441 1.15 20.97 13.32
N TYR A 442 2.48 21.12 13.42
CA TYR A 442 3.43 20.00 13.45
C TYR A 442 3.47 19.24 14.79
N SER A 443 2.94 19.80 15.89
CA SER A 443 2.93 19.14 17.20
C SER A 443 1.94 17.96 17.26
N ILE A 444 1.12 17.78 16.23
CA ILE A 444 0.14 16.70 16.10
C ILE A 444 0.77 15.32 16.36
N PHE A 445 2.00 15.04 15.89
CA PHE A 445 2.62 13.72 16.06
C PHE A 445 3.15 13.47 17.48
N LYS A 446 3.51 14.54 18.19
CA LYS A 446 3.85 14.47 19.62
C LYS A 446 2.59 14.24 20.44
N ASN A 447 1.53 14.97 20.13
CA ASN A 447 0.28 14.95 20.88
C ASN A 447 -0.56 13.69 20.57
N MET A 448 -0.45 13.13 19.38
CA MET A 448 -1.20 11.94 18.93
C MET A 448 -1.06 10.76 19.89
N ARG A 449 0.16 10.44 20.36
CA ARG A 449 0.37 9.32 21.30
C ARG A 449 -0.21 9.60 22.68
N GLN A 450 -0.16 10.85 23.09
CA GLN A 450 -0.56 11.26 24.43
C GLN A 450 -2.08 11.41 24.51
N TYR A 451 -2.70 12.05 23.53
CA TYR A 451 -4.10 12.44 23.57
C TYR A 451 -5.03 11.31 23.09
N SER A 452 -4.49 10.26 22.47
CA SER A 452 -5.24 9.01 22.27
C SER A 452 -5.57 8.28 23.58
N ASP A 453 -4.82 8.54 24.65
CA ASP A 453 -5.14 8.02 25.98
C ASP A 453 -6.09 8.98 26.70
N LEU A 454 -7.31 8.50 26.97
CA LEU A 454 -8.33 9.27 27.70
C LEU A 454 -7.95 9.52 29.16
N ASN A 455 -6.98 8.79 29.72
CA ASN A 455 -6.43 9.07 31.05
C ASN A 455 -5.79 10.46 31.16
N MET A 456 -5.40 11.08 30.03
CA MET A 456 -4.89 12.45 30.00
C MET A 456 -5.91 13.50 30.44
N ILE A 457 -7.19 13.20 30.26
CA ILE A 457 -8.30 14.08 30.63
C ILE A 457 -9.12 13.52 31.79
N ALA A 458 -8.75 12.36 32.34
CA ALA A 458 -9.35 11.77 33.52
C ALA A 458 -9.09 12.60 34.79
N ASP A 459 -9.81 12.29 35.88
CA ASP A 459 -9.58 12.87 37.21
C ASP A 459 -9.52 14.41 37.20
N ASP A 460 -10.51 15.04 36.58
CA ASP A 460 -10.62 16.50 36.44
C ASP A 460 -9.49 17.20 35.65
N LYS A 461 -8.54 16.45 35.07
CA LYS A 461 -7.47 17.02 34.23
C LYS A 461 -7.99 17.67 32.96
N TRP A 462 -9.22 17.36 32.52
CA TRP A 462 -9.88 18.06 31.42
C TRP A 462 -10.07 19.57 31.69
N LYS A 463 -10.10 20.00 32.96
CA LYS A 463 -10.27 21.41 33.36
C LYS A 463 -9.10 22.32 32.97
N GLN A 464 -7.94 21.73 32.64
CA GLN A 464 -6.75 22.50 32.23
C GLN A 464 -6.81 23.03 30.78
N TYR A 465 -7.79 22.56 30.01
CA TYR A 465 -8.02 22.96 28.63
C TYR A 465 -9.14 23.99 28.55
N ASP A 466 -9.12 24.85 27.54
CA ASP A 466 -10.18 25.81 27.27
C ASP A 466 -11.32 25.16 26.46
N TYR A 467 -10.95 24.23 25.58
CA TYR A 467 -11.88 23.44 24.78
C TYR A 467 -11.49 21.96 24.78
N VAL A 468 -12.50 21.11 24.80
CA VAL A 468 -12.35 19.65 24.74
C VAL A 468 -13.23 19.12 23.63
N ALA A 469 -12.63 18.52 22.60
CA ALA A 469 -13.31 17.94 21.46
C ALA A 469 -13.12 16.41 21.46
N LEU A 470 -14.21 15.68 21.67
CA LEU A 470 -14.20 14.22 21.81
C LEU A 470 -14.92 13.58 20.64
N ARG A 471 -14.18 12.78 19.86
CA ARG A 471 -14.75 11.83 18.93
C ARG A 471 -15.19 10.59 19.71
N LEU A 472 -16.48 10.29 19.62
CA LEU A 472 -17.16 9.16 20.23
C LEU A 472 -17.64 8.23 19.12
N ALA A 473 -16.92 7.14 18.90
CA ALA A 473 -17.42 6.06 18.06
C ALA A 473 -18.46 5.27 18.86
N LYS A 474 -19.58 4.86 18.23
CA LYS A 474 -20.64 4.08 18.91
C LYS A 474 -20.11 2.81 19.58
N LYS A 475 -19.09 2.18 18.98
CA LYS A 475 -18.40 1.00 19.56
C LYS A 475 -17.61 1.31 20.83
N GLN A 476 -17.17 2.55 21.00
CA GLN A 476 -16.36 3.02 22.14
C GLN A 476 -17.22 3.75 23.19
N GLU A 477 -18.53 3.85 22.99
CA GLU A 477 -19.42 4.59 23.88
C GLU A 477 -19.31 4.11 25.33
N LYS A 478 -19.12 2.81 25.59
CA LYS A 478 -18.90 2.29 26.95
C LYS A 478 -17.60 2.75 27.61
N GLN A 479 -16.55 3.02 26.83
CA GLN A 479 -15.26 3.49 27.35
C GLN A 479 -15.28 4.99 27.60
N VAL A 480 -16.04 5.75 26.80
CA VAL A 480 -16.05 7.21 26.87
C VAL A 480 -17.24 7.77 27.66
N ALA A 481 -18.30 6.98 27.88
CA ALA A 481 -19.47 7.37 28.66
C ALA A 481 -19.13 7.87 30.08
N PRO A 482 -18.22 7.25 30.85
CA PRO A 482 -17.84 7.77 32.17
C PRO A 482 -17.25 9.19 32.11
N PHE A 483 -16.45 9.48 31.07
CA PHE A 483 -15.85 10.81 30.89
C PHE A 483 -16.88 11.86 30.45
N VAL A 484 -17.75 11.51 29.51
CA VAL A 484 -18.85 12.39 29.08
C VAL A 484 -19.81 12.68 30.23
N GLN A 485 -20.05 11.71 31.12
CA GLN A 485 -20.87 11.91 32.32
C GLN A 485 -20.17 12.75 33.39
N ALA A 486 -18.83 12.66 33.51
CA ALA A 486 -18.04 13.46 34.43
C ALA A 486 -17.95 14.95 34.01
N ILE A 487 -18.00 15.23 32.71
CA ILE A 487 -18.10 16.60 32.19
C ILE A 487 -19.57 17.04 32.31
N HIS A 488 -19.96 17.60 33.46
CA HIS A 488 -21.31 18.15 33.71
C HIS A 488 -21.62 19.45 32.94
N LEU A 489 -20.95 19.68 31.80
CA LEU A 489 -21.14 20.85 30.94
C LEU A 489 -22.00 20.48 29.74
N LYS A 490 -22.85 21.41 29.28
CA LYS A 490 -23.55 21.23 28.01
C LYS A 490 -22.55 21.41 26.86
N PRO A 491 -22.53 20.51 25.86
CA PRO A 491 -21.68 20.68 24.70
C PRO A 491 -22.10 21.92 23.92
N VAL A 492 -21.11 22.67 23.44
CA VAL A 492 -21.32 23.87 22.63
C VAL A 492 -21.77 23.49 21.22
N GLN A 493 -21.25 22.36 20.72
CA GLN A 493 -21.61 21.85 19.40
C GLN A 493 -21.45 20.31 19.36
N VAL A 494 -22.33 19.65 18.60
CA VAL A 494 -22.29 18.21 18.34
C VAL A 494 -22.44 17.97 16.84
N PHE A 495 -21.54 17.15 16.29
CA PHE A 495 -21.60 16.68 14.91
C PHE A 495 -21.76 15.16 14.94
N SER A 496 -22.61 14.58 14.09
CA SER A 496 -22.84 13.13 14.10
C SER A 496 -23.12 12.57 12.71
N ASN A 497 -22.90 11.27 12.53
CA ASN A 497 -23.36 10.53 11.35
C ASN A 497 -24.60 9.67 11.67
N GLU A 498 -25.20 9.10 10.63
CA GLU A 498 -26.40 8.25 10.74
C GLU A 498 -26.19 6.97 11.57
N ARG A 499 -24.92 6.54 11.75
CA ARG A 499 -24.58 5.40 12.62
C ARG A 499 -24.72 5.74 14.10
N GLY A 500 -24.65 7.02 14.45
CA GLY A 500 -24.53 7.53 15.82
C GLY A 500 -23.09 7.73 16.29
N ASP A 501 -22.09 7.70 15.40
CA ASP A 501 -20.77 8.22 15.74
C ASP A 501 -20.85 9.75 15.80
N ARG A 502 -20.20 10.38 16.78
CA ARG A 502 -20.32 11.82 17.02
C ARG A 502 -19.00 12.46 17.45
N VAL A 503 -18.81 13.72 17.11
CA VAL A 503 -17.84 14.61 17.76
C VAL A 503 -18.60 15.57 18.65
N VAL A 504 -18.22 15.61 19.92
CA VAL A 504 -18.83 16.47 20.94
C VAL A 504 -17.78 17.47 21.39
N ILE A 505 -18.13 18.76 21.35
CA ILE A 505 -17.22 19.86 21.69
C ILE A 505 -17.74 20.58 22.93
N TYR A 506 -16.88 20.68 23.93
CA TYR A 506 -17.14 21.41 25.18
C TYR A 506 -16.26 22.66 25.25
N LYS A 507 -16.83 23.77 25.72
CA LYS A 507 -16.06 24.92 26.21
C LYS A 507 -15.97 24.79 27.74
N ILE A 508 -14.75 24.77 28.24
CA ILE A 508 -14.43 24.48 29.64
C ILE A 508 -14.18 25.77 30.40
N ASN A 509 -13.23 26.58 29.93
CA ASN A 509 -12.88 27.86 30.52
C ASN A 509 -13.36 28.99 29.60
N SER A 510 -13.84 30.08 30.20
CA SER A 510 -14.49 31.20 29.50
C SER A 510 -13.50 32.12 28.83
#